data_AF-A0A137PIA7-F1
#
_entry.id   AF-A0A137PIA7-F1
#
_cell.length_a   1.000
_cell.length_b   1.000
_cell.length_c   1.000
_cell.angle_alpha   90.00
_cell.angle_beta   90.00
_cell.angle_gamma   90.00
#
_symmetry.space_group_name_H-M   'P 1'
#
loop_
_entity.id
_entity.type
_entity.pdbx_description
1 polymer ?
#
loop_
_entity_poly.entity_id
_entity_poly.type
_entity_poly.pdbx_seq_one_letter_code
_entity_poly.pdbx_strand_id
1 'polypeptide(L)'
;MYKTIISKNLRIINQGVNNRLLLGLTKQNYIHSKPKFNANDQAKTNEVTEDLGAEAFPITPEFNPVPQDLYTGVSAQPFPEEVSKVLLAKVNESDIEIKPDGLIYLPEIKFRRILNKSFGPGGWGLVPRGDATVTQTNISREYALFCLGQYVSQARGEQQYFDKNDLSVALEGARSNALTRCCKDLGIASELWDPTFIRSFKLKNCEAVWVEHQVTKKKRLIWRLKGNPVDYPYKLSPQVF
;
A
#
# COMPACT_ATOMS: atom_id res chain seq x y z
N MET A 1 -10.28 27.70 44.67
CA MET A 1 -10.57 29.06 44.14
C MET A 1 -9.83 29.16 42.81
N TYR A 2 -10.37 29.63 41.69
CA TYR A 2 -11.66 30.25 41.32
C TYR A 2 -12.50 29.20 40.52
N LYS A 3 -13.84 29.22 40.28
CA LYS A 3 -14.94 30.20 40.18
C LYS A 3 -14.92 31.14 38.95
N THR A 4 -15.45 30.74 37.78
CA THR A 4 -16.89 30.74 37.35
C THR A 4 -17.33 32.03 36.65
N ILE A 5 -17.88 31.91 35.42
CA ILE A 5 -18.97 32.69 34.73
C ILE A 5 -18.91 32.30 33.21
N ILE A 6 -19.89 31.61 32.57
CA ILE A 6 -21.28 31.96 32.17
C ILE A 6 -21.32 32.92 30.95
N SER A 7 -22.08 32.78 29.84
CA SER A 7 -22.89 31.70 29.17
C SER A 7 -23.26 32.18 27.71
N LYS A 8 -24.24 31.76 26.87
CA LYS A 8 -25.46 30.88 26.90
C LYS A 8 -26.02 30.66 25.45
N ASN A 9 -26.58 29.46 25.14
CA ASN A 9 -27.58 29.16 24.06
C ASN A 9 -27.22 29.41 22.57
N LEU A 10 -27.88 28.82 21.54
CA LEU A 10 -29.02 27.87 21.39
C LEU A 10 -28.54 26.54 20.74
N ARG A 11 -29.25 25.39 20.60
CA ARG A 11 -30.64 24.87 20.78
C ARG A 11 -31.58 24.71 19.54
N ILE A 12 -31.78 23.45 19.12
CA ILE A 12 -33.02 22.80 18.56
C ILE A 12 -33.34 23.16 17.08
N ILE A 13 -33.61 22.21 16.16
CA ILE A 13 -34.85 21.40 15.91
C ILE A 13 -34.53 19.92 15.52
N ASN A 14 -35.56 19.06 15.48
CA ASN A 14 -35.54 17.59 15.32
C ASN A 14 -36.43 17.13 14.12
N GLN A 15 -36.54 15.82 13.88
CA GLN A 15 -37.24 15.10 12.76
C GLN A 15 -36.41 14.95 11.47
N GLY A 16 -36.49 13.86 10.69
CA GLY A 16 -37.09 12.54 10.97
C GLY A 16 -38.01 11.99 9.87
N VAL A 17 -37.47 11.36 8.82
CA VAL A 17 -38.25 10.64 7.78
C VAL A 17 -37.59 9.29 7.45
N ASN A 18 -38.40 8.30 7.07
CA ASN A 18 -38.01 6.92 6.77
C ASN A 18 -38.62 6.45 5.43
N ASN A 19 -38.18 5.27 4.97
CA ASN A 19 -38.58 4.53 3.75
C ASN A 19 -37.80 4.87 2.45
N ARG A 20 -37.31 3.94 1.60
CA ARG A 20 -37.46 2.46 1.38
C ARG A 20 -38.32 2.09 0.15
N LEU A 21 -37.64 1.89 -0.98
CA LEU A 21 -37.97 0.99 -2.11
C LEU A 21 -36.59 0.52 -2.66
N LEU A 22 -36.14 -0.73 -2.66
CA LEU A 22 -36.69 -2.08 -2.92
C LEU A 22 -36.58 -2.52 -4.40
N LEU A 23 -35.66 -3.48 -4.62
CA LEU A 23 -35.53 -4.44 -5.74
C LEU A 23 -35.30 -3.86 -7.16
N GLY A 24 -34.55 -4.55 -8.04
CA GLY A 24 -33.73 -5.75 -7.84
C GLY A 24 -33.51 -6.54 -9.15
N LEU A 25 -32.75 -7.65 -9.06
CA LEU A 25 -32.54 -8.68 -10.11
C LEU A 25 -31.74 -8.18 -11.35
N THR A 26 -30.94 -8.98 -12.09
CA THR A 26 -30.35 -10.31 -11.87
C THR A 26 -29.03 -10.45 -12.67
N LYS A 27 -28.39 -11.64 -12.60
CA LYS A 27 -27.32 -12.09 -13.51
C LYS A 27 -27.82 -12.10 -15.00
N GLN A 28 -27.02 -12.25 -16.07
CA GLN A 28 -25.83 -13.08 -16.22
C GLN A 28 -25.06 -12.84 -17.56
N ASN A 29 -23.96 -13.58 -17.74
CA ASN A 29 -23.25 -13.93 -19.01
C ASN A 29 -22.26 -12.92 -19.63
N TYR A 30 -20.99 -13.33 -19.64
CA TYR A 30 -19.97 -12.90 -20.61
C TYR A 30 -20.24 -13.53 -21.99
N ILE A 31 -19.90 -12.82 -23.06
CA ILE A 31 -19.47 -13.42 -24.34
C ILE A 31 -18.17 -12.73 -24.75
N HIS A 32 -17.20 -13.50 -25.25
CA HIS A 32 -15.86 -13.00 -25.62
C HIS A 32 -15.68 -13.05 -27.14
N SER A 33 -15.68 -11.89 -27.79
CA SER A 33 -15.32 -11.73 -29.20
C SER A 33 -14.28 -10.62 -29.35
N LYS A 34 -13.20 -10.90 -30.08
CA LYS A 34 -12.19 -9.89 -30.42
C LYS A 34 -12.65 -9.14 -31.67
N PRO A 35 -12.72 -7.80 -31.68
CA PRO A 35 -12.99 -7.06 -32.90
C PRO A 35 -11.84 -7.24 -33.89
N LYS A 36 -12.16 -7.48 -35.17
CA LYS A 36 -11.19 -7.38 -36.26
C LYS A 36 -11.14 -5.91 -36.68
N PHE A 37 -9.96 -5.31 -36.68
CA PHE A 37 -9.75 -4.03 -37.37
C PHE A 37 -9.68 -4.28 -38.87
N ASN A 38 -10.58 -3.64 -39.62
CA ASN A 38 -10.36 -3.32 -41.03
C ASN A 38 -10.01 -1.83 -41.11
N ALA A 39 -9.05 -1.48 -41.96
CA ALA A 39 -8.81 -0.09 -42.33
C ALA A 39 -9.83 0.37 -43.38
N ASN A 40 -9.94 1.69 -43.54
CA ASN A 40 -10.85 2.40 -44.46
C ASN A 40 -12.34 2.37 -44.05
N ASP A 41 -12.71 3.34 -43.21
CA ASP A 41 -13.93 4.13 -43.44
C ASP A 41 -13.65 5.58 -43.02
N GLN A 42 -13.69 6.51 -43.97
CA GLN A 42 -13.62 7.95 -43.69
C GLN A 42 -15.04 8.53 -43.71
N ALA A 43 -15.65 8.64 -42.53
CA ALA A 43 -16.94 9.30 -42.35
C ALA A 43 -16.74 10.74 -41.81
N LYS A 44 -17.44 11.70 -42.41
CA LYS A 44 -17.31 13.13 -42.10
C LYS A 44 -17.88 13.45 -40.72
N THR A 45 -17.13 14.18 -39.90
CA THR A 45 -17.63 14.84 -38.70
C THR A 45 -18.33 16.15 -39.07
N ASN A 46 -19.65 16.21 -38.90
CA ASN A 46 -20.36 17.49 -38.84
C ASN A 46 -20.25 18.03 -37.40
N GLU A 47 -19.98 19.33 -37.27
CA GLU A 47 -19.88 20.00 -35.97
C GLU A 47 -21.27 20.24 -35.37
N VAL A 48 -21.44 19.90 -34.08
CA VAL A 48 -22.53 20.39 -33.24
C VAL A 48 -21.90 20.82 -31.91
N THR A 49 -21.95 22.11 -31.62
CA THR A 49 -21.27 22.72 -30.47
C THR A 49 -22.19 22.88 -29.27
N GLU A 50 -22.06 21.99 -28.29
CA GLU A 50 -22.49 22.24 -26.90
C GLU A 50 -21.34 21.86 -25.95
N ASP A 51 -20.46 22.81 -25.66
CA ASP A 51 -19.41 22.62 -24.66
C ASP A 51 -19.88 23.11 -23.29
N LEU A 52 -20.08 22.16 -22.37
CA LEU A 52 -20.45 22.43 -20.98
C LEU A 52 -19.19 22.84 -20.21
N GLY A 53 -18.90 24.14 -20.27
CA GLY A 53 -17.72 24.83 -19.72
C GLY A 53 -16.92 24.09 -18.65
N ALA A 54 -15.96 23.27 -19.11
CA ALA A 54 -14.96 22.69 -18.26
C ALA A 54 -13.80 23.68 -18.08
N GLU A 55 -13.66 24.30 -16.91
CA GLU A 55 -12.43 25.00 -16.56
C GLU A 55 -11.28 24.00 -16.48
N ALA A 56 -10.54 23.87 -17.57
CA ALA A 56 -9.33 23.08 -17.63
C ALA A 56 -8.29 23.70 -16.68
N PHE A 57 -8.05 23.04 -15.55
CA PHE A 57 -6.91 23.35 -14.68
C PHE A 57 -5.65 23.44 -15.55
N PRO A 58 -4.90 24.55 -15.51
CA PRO A 58 -3.75 24.74 -16.40
C PRO A 58 -2.61 23.81 -15.96
N ILE A 59 -2.61 22.58 -16.46
CA ILE A 59 -1.46 21.69 -16.39
C ILE A 59 -0.44 22.14 -17.44
N THR A 60 0.13 23.33 -17.21
CA THR A 60 1.53 23.54 -17.55
C THR A 60 2.34 22.78 -16.50
N PRO A 61 2.94 21.62 -16.82
CA PRO A 61 4.07 21.18 -16.01
C PRO A 61 5.15 22.22 -16.24
N GLU A 62 5.36 23.13 -15.27
CA GLU A 62 6.63 23.84 -15.21
C GLU A 62 7.71 22.78 -15.14
N PHE A 63 8.43 22.62 -16.26
CA PHE A 63 9.56 21.72 -16.33
C PHE A 63 10.69 22.35 -15.51
N ASN A 64 10.57 22.23 -14.19
CA ASN A 64 11.70 22.36 -13.29
C ASN A 64 12.70 21.30 -13.73
N PRO A 65 13.83 21.69 -14.36
CA PRO A 65 14.83 20.72 -14.77
C PRO A 65 15.30 20.03 -13.49
N VAL A 66 15.23 18.70 -13.45
CA VAL A 66 15.76 17.96 -12.31
C VAL A 66 17.24 18.37 -12.19
N PRO A 67 17.72 18.86 -11.03
CA PRO A 67 19.08 19.33 -10.90
C PRO A 67 20.04 18.28 -11.42
N GLN A 68 20.93 18.67 -12.33
CA GLN A 68 21.69 17.73 -13.16
C GLN A 68 22.58 16.80 -12.32
N ASP A 69 22.88 17.20 -11.08
CA ASP A 69 23.62 16.44 -10.07
C ASP A 69 22.81 15.33 -9.36
N LEU A 70 21.48 15.34 -9.42
CA LEU A 70 20.62 14.48 -8.59
C LEU A 70 20.74 12.98 -8.92
N TYR A 71 21.17 12.66 -10.15
CA TYR A 71 21.35 11.30 -10.65
C TYR A 71 22.81 10.96 -11.02
N THR A 72 23.77 11.78 -10.57
CA THR A 72 25.20 11.53 -10.81
C THR A 72 25.63 10.18 -10.24
N GLY A 73 26.14 9.29 -11.09
CA GLY A 73 26.57 7.94 -10.71
C GLY A 73 25.47 6.88 -10.69
N VAL A 74 24.20 7.21 -10.99
CA VAL A 74 23.13 6.21 -11.11
C VAL A 74 23.47 5.18 -12.19
N SER A 75 23.37 3.89 -11.85
CA SER A 75 23.71 2.75 -12.70
C SER A 75 25.14 2.73 -13.26
N ALA A 76 26.07 3.53 -12.71
CA ALA A 76 27.45 3.59 -13.20
C ALA A 76 28.27 2.32 -12.90
N GLN A 77 27.94 1.60 -11.83
CA GLN A 77 28.55 0.33 -11.44
C GLN A 77 27.60 -0.48 -10.53
N PRO A 78 27.67 -1.82 -10.51
CA PRO A 78 26.97 -2.64 -9.52
C PRO A 78 27.63 -2.55 -8.13
N PHE A 79 26.94 -3.02 -7.09
CA PHE A 79 27.56 -3.30 -5.79
C PHE A 79 28.49 -4.52 -5.87
N PRO A 80 29.51 -4.64 -4.99
CA PRO A 80 30.41 -5.79 -4.93
C PRO A 80 29.69 -7.14 -4.85
N GLU A 81 30.36 -8.22 -5.27
CA GLU A 81 29.73 -9.54 -5.34
C GLU A 81 29.27 -10.03 -3.96
N GLU A 82 30.06 -9.82 -2.90
CA GLU A 82 29.66 -10.19 -1.54
C GLU A 82 28.38 -9.47 -1.08
N VAL A 83 28.19 -8.21 -1.47
CA VAL A 83 27.02 -7.40 -1.16
C VAL A 83 25.81 -7.92 -1.93
N SER A 84 25.97 -8.08 -3.25
CA SER A 84 24.94 -8.60 -4.16
C SER A 84 24.46 -9.99 -3.75
N LYS A 85 25.37 -10.87 -3.30
CA LYS A 85 25.08 -12.21 -2.80
C LYS A 85 24.28 -12.23 -1.50
N VAL A 86 24.34 -11.18 -0.68
CA VAL A 86 23.49 -11.03 0.52
C VAL A 86 22.13 -10.42 0.15
N LEU A 87 22.08 -9.46 -0.76
CA LEU A 87 20.83 -8.82 -1.22
C LEU A 87 19.91 -9.79 -1.98
N LEU A 88 20.49 -10.63 -2.84
CA LEU A 88 19.80 -11.63 -3.66
C LEU A 88 19.65 -13.00 -2.96
N ALA A 89 19.97 -13.08 -1.66
CA ALA A 89 19.76 -14.30 -0.88
C ALA A 89 18.27 -14.58 -0.70
N LYS A 90 17.88 -15.86 -0.85
CA LYS A 90 16.49 -16.31 -0.61
C LYS A 90 16.03 -15.98 0.81
N VAL A 91 14.77 -15.58 0.91
CA VAL A 91 14.09 -15.34 2.18
C VAL A 91 13.91 -16.68 2.91
N ASN A 92 14.19 -16.67 4.21
CA ASN A 92 13.87 -17.81 5.07
C ASN A 92 12.34 -17.94 5.19
N GLU A 93 11.78 -19.11 4.86
CA GLU A 93 10.32 -19.31 4.91
C GLU A 93 9.71 -19.04 6.30
N SER A 94 10.46 -19.24 7.39
CA SER A 94 9.97 -18.93 8.75
C SER A 94 9.95 -17.43 9.09
N ASP A 95 10.41 -16.57 8.17
CA ASP A 95 10.41 -15.11 8.33
C ASP A 95 9.27 -14.44 7.56
N ILE A 96 8.47 -15.21 6.81
CA ILE A 96 7.39 -14.72 5.95
C ILE A 96 6.06 -14.79 6.72
N GLU A 97 5.45 -13.63 6.92
CA GLU A 97 4.14 -13.49 7.56
C GLU A 97 3.01 -13.45 6.51
N ILE A 98 1.77 -13.65 6.95
CA ILE A 98 0.58 -13.53 6.10
C ILE A 98 -0.51 -12.68 6.77
N LYS A 99 -1.05 -11.71 6.03
CA LYS A 99 -2.18 -10.90 6.46
C LYS A 99 -3.50 -11.69 6.38
N PRO A 100 -4.54 -11.31 7.14
CA PRO A 100 -5.85 -11.98 7.11
C PRO A 100 -6.54 -12.02 5.73
N ASP A 101 -6.20 -11.10 4.83
CA ASP A 101 -6.65 -11.07 3.42
C ASP A 101 -5.96 -12.13 2.54
N GLY A 102 -4.83 -12.69 3.00
CA GLY A 102 -4.03 -13.67 2.30
C GLY A 102 -2.81 -13.13 1.55
N LEU A 103 -2.45 -11.85 1.72
CA LEU A 103 -1.20 -11.28 1.23
C LEU A 103 -0.03 -11.70 2.13
N ILE A 104 0.99 -12.32 1.55
CA ILE A 104 2.25 -12.64 2.26
C ILE A 104 3.20 -11.45 2.25
N TYR A 105 3.99 -11.28 3.30
CA TYR A 105 4.96 -10.19 3.42
C TYR A 105 6.15 -10.57 4.30
N LEU A 106 7.28 -9.90 4.08
CA LEU A 106 8.44 -9.95 4.97
C LEU A 106 8.35 -8.76 5.96
N PRO A 107 8.44 -8.96 7.29
CA PRO A 107 8.40 -7.86 8.25
C PRO A 107 9.55 -6.85 8.05
N GLU A 108 9.26 -5.56 8.22
CA GLU A 108 10.16 -4.44 7.88
C GLU A 108 11.54 -4.51 8.56
N ILE A 109 11.58 -5.05 9.78
CA ILE A 109 12.82 -5.30 10.54
C ILE A 109 13.78 -6.25 9.83
N LYS A 110 13.28 -7.19 9.01
CA LYS A 110 14.10 -8.13 8.25
C LYS A 110 14.82 -7.42 7.10
N PHE A 111 14.14 -6.52 6.37
CA PHE A 111 14.78 -5.64 5.38
C PHE A 111 15.91 -4.81 6.01
N ARG A 112 15.65 -4.16 7.16
CA ARG A 112 16.67 -3.40 7.90
C ARG A 112 17.87 -4.27 8.33
N ARG A 113 17.64 -5.54 8.69
CA ARG A 113 18.71 -6.52 9.00
C ARG A 113 19.49 -6.94 7.76
N ILE A 114 18.84 -7.11 6.61
CA ILE A 114 19.51 -7.41 5.33
C ILE A 114 20.39 -6.23 4.91
N LEU A 115 19.88 -5.00 4.93
CA LEU A 115 20.67 -3.79 4.64
C LEU A 115 21.88 -3.64 5.59
N ASN A 116 21.70 -3.86 6.90
CA ASN A 116 22.81 -3.86 7.86
C ASN A 116 23.83 -4.98 7.61
N LYS A 117 23.43 -6.13 7.04
CA LYS A 117 24.33 -7.24 6.68
C LYS A 117 25.05 -7.00 5.35
N SER A 118 24.40 -6.35 4.39
CA SER A 118 24.95 -6.04 3.07
C SER A 118 25.88 -4.83 3.07
N PHE A 119 25.56 -3.79 3.83
CA PHE A 119 26.27 -2.49 3.79
C PHE A 119 26.90 -2.06 5.12
N GLY A 120 26.60 -2.77 6.22
CA GLY A 120 26.96 -2.35 7.57
C GLY A 120 26.03 -1.26 8.15
N PRO A 121 25.96 -1.12 9.49
CA PRO A 121 25.29 0.02 10.13
C PRO A 121 25.94 1.34 9.68
N GLY A 122 25.14 2.30 9.22
CA GLY A 122 25.62 3.57 8.67
C GLY A 122 26.04 3.53 7.20
N GLY A 123 26.22 2.34 6.60
CA GLY A 123 26.49 2.17 5.17
C GLY A 123 25.27 2.37 4.27
N TRP A 124 24.08 2.61 4.83
CA TRP A 124 22.86 2.91 4.10
C TRP A 124 22.00 3.94 4.85
N GLY A 125 21.16 4.66 4.12
CA GLY A 125 20.27 5.68 4.68
C GLY A 125 19.04 5.92 3.82
N LEU A 126 17.89 6.12 4.47
CA LEU A 126 16.64 6.49 3.82
C LEU A 126 16.35 7.98 4.07
N VAL A 127 16.51 8.78 3.02
CA VAL A 127 16.47 10.26 3.04
C VAL A 127 15.08 10.74 2.60
N PRO A 128 14.37 11.58 3.38
CA PRO A 128 13.09 12.14 2.94
C PRO A 128 13.25 13.07 1.74
N ARG A 129 12.25 13.09 0.87
CA ARG A 129 12.14 13.96 -0.31
C ARG A 129 10.85 14.77 -0.22
N GLY A 130 10.95 16.08 -0.36
CA GLY A 130 9.84 17.01 -0.18
C GLY A 130 9.21 16.96 1.22
N ASP A 131 8.09 17.65 1.39
CA ASP A 131 7.28 17.59 2.62
C ASP A 131 6.30 16.41 2.62
N ALA A 132 5.74 16.11 3.79
CA ALA A 132 4.73 15.06 3.92
C ALA A 132 3.34 15.59 3.52
N THR A 133 2.67 14.88 2.61
CA THR A 133 1.24 15.11 2.34
C THR A 133 0.41 14.48 3.46
N VAL A 134 -0.24 15.31 4.28
CA VAL A 134 -1.09 14.89 5.39
C VAL A 134 -2.56 15.13 5.04
N THR A 135 -3.39 14.08 5.10
CA THR A 135 -4.85 14.19 4.94
C THR A 135 -5.54 14.02 6.30
N GLN A 136 -6.85 13.78 6.36
CA GLN A 136 -7.53 13.51 7.63
C GLN A 136 -7.24 12.11 8.20
N THR A 137 -6.85 11.14 7.35
CA THR A 137 -6.78 9.71 7.68
C THR A 137 -5.56 8.99 7.10
N ASN A 138 -4.70 9.70 6.36
CA ASN A 138 -3.50 9.14 5.73
C ASN A 138 -2.37 10.17 5.72
N ILE A 139 -1.14 9.70 5.86
CA ILE A 139 0.07 10.47 5.54
C ILE A 139 0.83 9.77 4.42
N SER A 140 1.42 10.53 3.51
CA SER A 140 2.40 10.02 2.56
C SER A 140 3.59 10.97 2.42
N ARG A 141 4.78 10.42 2.18
CA ARG A 141 6.00 11.19 1.88
C ARG A 141 6.89 10.37 0.96
N GLU A 142 7.65 11.05 0.12
CA GLU A 142 8.69 10.39 -0.68
C GLU A 142 9.98 10.24 0.11
N TYR A 143 10.69 9.16 -0.18
CA TYR A 143 12.00 8.87 0.37
C TYR A 143 12.89 8.26 -0.70
N ALA A 144 14.16 8.66 -0.72
CA ALA A 144 15.20 8.04 -1.53
C ALA A 144 16.11 7.18 -0.65
N LEU A 145 16.35 5.94 -1.07
CA LEU A 145 17.30 5.02 -0.45
C LEU A 145 18.70 5.27 -1.05
N PHE A 146 19.68 5.46 -0.17
CA PHE A 146 21.09 5.53 -0.52
C PHE A 146 21.84 4.39 0.16
N CYS A 147 22.78 3.76 -0.56
CA CYS A 147 23.65 2.71 -0.04
C CYS A 147 25.09 2.98 -0.52
N LEU A 148 26.05 3.04 0.42
CA LEU A 148 27.46 3.37 0.16
C LEU A 148 27.65 4.67 -0.66
N GLY A 149 26.82 5.69 -0.38
CA GLY A 149 26.80 6.98 -1.09
C GLY A 149 26.05 6.97 -2.43
N GLN A 150 25.74 5.81 -2.99
CA GLN A 150 25.04 5.67 -4.27
C GLN A 150 23.52 5.79 -4.08
N TYR A 151 22.83 6.48 -4.99
CA TYR A 151 21.38 6.45 -5.09
C TYR A 151 20.92 5.06 -5.56
N VAL A 152 19.93 4.49 -4.88
CA VAL A 152 19.37 3.17 -5.20
C VAL A 152 17.98 3.29 -5.83
N SER A 153 17.05 3.93 -5.13
CA SER A 153 15.63 3.98 -5.51
C SER A 153 14.91 5.08 -4.74
N GLN A 154 13.82 5.62 -5.30
CA GLN A 154 12.93 6.58 -4.66
C GLN A 154 11.50 6.05 -4.70
N ALA A 155 10.86 6.00 -3.53
CA ALA A 155 9.48 5.56 -3.39
C ALA A 155 8.68 6.48 -2.48
N ARG A 156 7.41 6.67 -2.82
CA ARG A 156 6.44 7.23 -1.88
C ARG A 156 5.98 6.13 -0.93
N GLY A 157 6.17 6.36 0.37
CA GLY A 157 5.59 5.54 1.43
C GLY A 157 4.39 6.23 2.05
N GLU A 158 3.48 5.43 2.58
CA GLU A 158 2.21 5.91 3.12
C GLU A 158 1.76 5.10 4.34
N GLN A 159 0.95 5.72 5.20
CA GLN A 159 0.41 5.11 6.40
C GLN A 159 -0.93 5.75 6.80
N GLN A 160 -1.95 4.92 6.95
CA GLN A 160 -3.25 5.34 7.47
C GLN A 160 -3.21 5.52 8.99
N TYR A 161 -3.98 6.48 9.51
CA TYR A 161 -4.12 6.74 10.94
C TYR A 161 -5.54 7.20 11.27
N PHE A 162 -5.92 7.12 12.55
CA PHE A 162 -7.29 7.39 13.01
C PHE A 162 -7.39 8.57 13.98
N ASP A 163 -6.39 8.77 14.86
CA ASP A 163 -6.25 9.99 15.66
C ASP A 163 -5.08 10.84 15.12
N LYS A 164 -5.22 12.17 15.15
CA LYS A 164 -4.14 13.11 14.86
C LYS A 164 -2.99 13.00 15.87
N ASN A 165 -3.26 12.49 17.07
CA ASN A 165 -2.22 12.17 18.06
C ASN A 165 -1.24 11.08 17.55
N ASP A 166 -1.67 10.20 16.64
CA ASP A 166 -0.83 9.13 16.07
C ASP A 166 0.11 9.62 14.95
N LEU A 167 0.10 10.91 14.58
CA LEU A 167 0.79 11.42 13.39
C LEU A 167 2.31 11.13 13.36
N SER A 168 2.96 11.08 14.52
CA SER A 168 4.38 10.71 14.66
C SER A 168 4.62 9.22 14.38
N VAL A 169 3.73 8.35 14.83
CA VAL A 169 3.74 6.90 14.53
C VAL A 169 3.43 6.69 13.05
N ALA A 170 2.50 7.46 12.49
CA ALA A 170 2.16 7.42 11.07
C ALA A 170 3.33 7.85 10.16
N LEU A 171 4.12 8.85 10.57
CA LEU A 171 5.35 9.26 9.88
C LEU A 171 6.37 8.12 9.78
N GLU A 172 6.66 7.43 10.88
CA GLU A 172 7.63 6.32 10.89
C GLU A 172 7.09 5.04 10.23
N GLY A 173 5.76 4.85 10.24
CA GLY A 173 5.08 3.85 9.42
C GLY A 173 5.25 4.13 7.92
N ALA A 174 4.96 5.35 7.46
CA ALA A 174 5.15 5.74 6.06
C ALA A 174 6.62 5.65 5.63
N ARG A 175 7.56 6.00 6.52
CA ARG A 175 9.00 5.85 6.30
C ARG A 175 9.42 4.38 6.12
N SER A 176 8.90 3.48 6.95
CA SER A 176 9.23 2.05 6.87
C SER A 176 8.54 1.38 5.68
N ASN A 177 7.34 1.84 5.33
CA ASN A 177 6.65 1.48 4.09
C ASN A 177 7.48 1.85 2.85
N ALA A 178 8.01 3.08 2.78
CA ALA A 178 8.91 3.50 1.70
C ALA A 178 10.18 2.64 1.64
N LEU A 179 10.78 2.29 2.79
CA LEU A 179 11.97 1.44 2.85
C LEU A 179 11.76 0.10 2.13
N THR A 180 10.65 -0.59 2.42
CA THR A 180 10.35 -1.89 1.79
C THR A 180 10.10 -1.78 0.29
N ARG A 181 9.53 -0.65 -0.19
CA ARG A 181 9.39 -0.35 -1.62
C ARG A 181 10.77 -0.18 -2.27
N CYS A 182 11.64 0.69 -1.75
CA CYS A 182 12.99 0.91 -2.28
C CYS A 182 13.87 -0.36 -2.23
N CYS A 183 13.69 -1.23 -1.23
CA CYS A 183 14.44 -2.49 -1.11
C CYS A 183 14.13 -3.50 -2.23
N LYS A 184 12.99 -3.37 -2.93
CA LYS A 184 12.63 -4.26 -4.03
C LYS A 184 13.60 -4.13 -5.21
N ASP A 185 14.12 -2.93 -5.46
CA ASP A 185 15.03 -2.64 -6.56
C ASP A 185 16.47 -3.15 -6.28
N LEU A 186 16.78 -3.43 -5.01
CA LEU A 186 17.96 -4.23 -4.61
C LEU A 186 17.74 -5.75 -4.76
N GLY A 187 16.57 -6.18 -5.23
CA GLY A 187 16.18 -7.59 -5.36
C GLY A 187 15.76 -8.28 -4.04
N ILE A 188 15.82 -7.58 -2.90
CA ILE A 188 15.51 -8.14 -1.58
C ILE A 188 14.07 -8.63 -1.54
N ALA A 189 13.87 -9.89 -1.13
CA ALA A 189 12.56 -10.53 -1.02
C ALA A 189 11.71 -10.51 -2.31
N SER A 190 12.37 -10.47 -3.47
CA SER A 190 11.75 -10.49 -4.79
C SER A 190 10.79 -11.68 -5.02
N GLU A 191 11.06 -12.84 -4.43
CA GLU A 191 10.19 -14.03 -4.50
C GLU A 191 8.80 -13.83 -3.89
N LEU A 192 8.63 -12.88 -2.96
CA LEU A 192 7.30 -12.52 -2.42
C LEU A 192 6.38 -11.82 -3.44
N TRP A 193 6.91 -11.48 -4.62
CA TRP A 193 6.16 -10.92 -5.75
C TRP A 193 5.96 -11.91 -6.89
N ASP A 194 6.53 -13.12 -6.83
CA ASP A 194 6.30 -14.17 -7.83
C ASP A 194 4.98 -14.91 -7.55
N PRO A 195 4.00 -14.91 -8.48
CA PRO A 195 2.76 -15.67 -8.33
C PRO A 195 2.96 -17.18 -8.14
N THR A 196 4.09 -17.74 -8.56
CA THR A 196 4.43 -19.17 -8.40
C THR A 196 4.82 -19.46 -6.96
N PHE A 197 5.81 -18.73 -6.42
CA PHE A 197 6.20 -18.76 -5.01
C PHE A 197 5.02 -18.49 -4.08
N ILE A 198 4.22 -17.45 -4.33
CA ILE A 198 3.06 -17.11 -3.49
C ILE A 198 2.07 -18.29 -3.40
N ARG A 199 1.82 -19.00 -4.52
CA ARG A 199 0.93 -20.17 -4.55
C ARG A 199 1.53 -21.36 -3.79
N SER A 200 2.79 -21.69 -4.02
CA SER A 200 3.44 -22.85 -3.39
C SER A 200 3.64 -22.62 -1.88
N PHE A 201 4.08 -21.43 -1.47
CA PHE A 201 4.20 -21.05 -0.06
C PHE A 201 2.83 -21.12 0.64
N LYS A 202 1.76 -20.57 0.06
CA LYS A 202 0.43 -20.61 0.68
C LYS A 202 -0.14 -22.03 0.80
N LEU A 203 0.11 -22.90 -0.18
CA LEU A 203 -0.30 -24.32 -0.10
C LEU A 203 0.46 -25.06 1.01
N LYS A 204 1.78 -24.82 1.10
CA LYS A 204 2.69 -25.47 2.05
C LYS A 204 2.47 -25.00 3.49
N ASN A 205 2.47 -23.69 3.72
CA ASN A 205 2.63 -23.08 5.04
C ASN A 205 1.38 -22.34 5.57
N CYS A 206 0.38 -22.06 4.73
CA CYS A 206 -0.79 -21.27 5.10
C CYS A 206 -2.10 -22.07 5.04
N GLU A 207 -3.13 -21.57 5.71
CA GLU A 207 -4.48 -22.11 5.64
C GLU A 207 -5.52 -20.99 5.69
N ALA A 208 -6.70 -21.27 5.12
CA ALA A 208 -7.86 -20.37 5.17
C ALA A 208 -8.87 -20.93 6.17
N VAL A 209 -9.15 -20.16 7.24
CA VAL A 209 -9.98 -20.59 8.37
C VAL A 209 -11.20 -19.70 8.55
N TRP A 210 -12.35 -20.30 8.84
CA TRP A 210 -13.55 -19.58 9.22
C TRP A 210 -13.44 -19.09 10.66
N VAL A 211 -13.66 -17.79 10.86
CA VAL A 211 -13.61 -17.16 12.17
C VAL A 211 -14.89 -16.38 12.47
N GLU A 212 -15.30 -16.39 13.75
CA GLU A 212 -16.42 -15.61 14.29
C GLU A 212 -15.86 -14.44 15.11
N HIS A 213 -16.34 -13.22 14.85
CA HIS A 213 -16.05 -12.08 15.70
C HIS A 213 -16.76 -12.24 17.05
N GLN A 214 -16.02 -12.28 18.16
CA GLN A 214 -16.53 -12.68 19.47
C GLN A 214 -17.71 -11.82 19.96
N VAL A 215 -17.62 -10.48 19.80
CA VAL A 215 -18.73 -9.55 20.10
C VAL A 215 -19.84 -9.60 19.02
N THR A 216 -19.54 -9.22 17.77
CA THR A 216 -20.57 -8.97 16.74
C THR A 216 -21.17 -10.21 16.07
N LYS A 217 -20.66 -11.41 16.39
CA LYS A 217 -21.05 -12.72 15.83
C LYS A 217 -20.90 -12.88 14.31
N LYS A 218 -20.42 -11.85 13.61
CA LYS A 218 -20.14 -11.90 12.17
C LYS A 218 -19.06 -12.94 11.88
N LYS A 219 -19.33 -13.85 10.94
CA LYS A 219 -18.36 -14.82 10.44
C LYS A 219 -17.64 -14.29 9.20
N ARG A 220 -16.36 -14.60 9.06
CA ARG A 220 -15.57 -14.36 7.83
C ARG A 220 -14.52 -15.46 7.64
N LEU A 221 -14.08 -15.65 6.41
CA LEU A 221 -12.87 -16.42 6.11
C LEU A 221 -11.65 -15.50 6.30
N ILE A 222 -10.58 -16.00 6.91
CA ILE A 222 -9.27 -15.33 6.94
C ILE A 222 -8.16 -16.30 6.58
N TRP A 223 -7.02 -15.79 6.13
CA TRP A 223 -5.77 -16.55 6.03
C TRP A 223 -4.93 -16.44 7.30
N ARG A 224 -4.20 -17.50 7.63
CA ARG A 224 -3.13 -17.53 8.64
C ARG A 224 -2.01 -18.50 8.24
N LEU A 225 -0.85 -18.41 8.91
CA LEU A 225 0.13 -19.49 8.92
C LEU A 225 -0.44 -20.71 9.68
N LYS A 226 -0.12 -21.92 9.23
CA LYS A 226 -0.57 -23.16 9.87
C LYS A 226 0.00 -23.25 11.29
N GLY A 227 -0.87 -23.48 12.26
CA GLY A 227 -0.51 -23.56 13.69
C GLY A 227 -0.56 -22.23 14.46
N ASN A 228 -0.52 -21.06 13.80
CA ASN A 228 -0.66 -19.78 14.49
C ASN A 228 -2.06 -19.64 15.12
N PRO A 229 -2.20 -18.99 16.29
CA PRO A 229 -3.51 -18.72 16.88
C PRO A 229 -4.39 -17.81 16.01
N VAL A 230 -5.65 -17.62 16.41
CA VAL A 230 -6.54 -16.58 15.84
C VAL A 230 -6.61 -15.43 16.84
N ASP A 231 -6.20 -14.24 16.42
CA ASP A 231 -6.15 -13.07 17.30
C ASP A 231 -7.54 -12.50 17.64
N TYR A 232 -7.63 -11.86 18.80
CA TYR A 232 -8.77 -11.04 19.19
C TYR A 232 -9.00 -9.92 18.16
N PRO A 233 -10.24 -9.57 17.76
CA PRO A 233 -11.53 -9.95 18.35
C PRO A 233 -12.16 -11.23 17.76
N TYR A 234 -11.39 -12.11 17.15
CA TYR A 234 -11.89 -13.31 16.48
C TYR A 234 -11.70 -14.57 17.34
N LYS A 235 -12.37 -15.65 16.94
CA LYS A 235 -12.13 -17.04 17.36
C LYS A 235 -12.42 -17.96 16.17
N LEU A 236 -11.93 -19.19 16.18
CA LEU A 236 -12.33 -20.18 15.18
C LEU A 236 -13.86 -20.42 15.23
N SER A 237 -14.50 -20.42 14.06
CA SER A 237 -15.85 -20.96 13.90
C SER A 237 -15.75 -22.45 13.61
N PRO A 238 -16.62 -23.29 14.18
CA PRO A 238 -16.87 -24.62 13.61
C PRO A 238 -17.19 -24.50 12.11
N GLN A 239 -16.66 -25.42 11.31
CA GLN A 239 -17.16 -25.65 9.96
C GLN A 239 -18.49 -26.38 10.11
N VAL A 240 -19.57 -25.76 9.64
CA VAL A 240 -20.85 -26.47 9.46
C VAL A 240 -20.75 -27.08 8.06
N PHE A 241 -20.67 -28.40 8.02
CA PHE A 241 -20.73 -29.22 6.81
C PHE A 241 -22.19 -29.40 6.36
#